data_AF-A0A959LXL3-F1
#
_entry.id   AF-A0A959LXL3-F1
#
_cell.length_a   1.000
_cell.length_b   1.000
_cell.length_c   1.000
_cell.angle_alpha   90.00
_cell.angle_beta   90.00
_cell.angle_gamma   90.00
#
_symmetry.space_group_name_H-M   'P 1'
#
loop_
_entity.id
_entity.type
_entity.pdbx_description
1 polymer ?
#
loop_
_entity_poly.entity_id
_entity_poly.type
_entity_poly.pdbx_seq_one_letter_code
_entity_poly.pdbx_strand_id
1 'polypeptide(L)'
;MINKIAIILLLLPAAILAQNDESGTTILKKKDQQSSFEIFTKESSDTKIPGVEKRTTEAQDSAYAQAMRMKLPIGLRLRYDLMNIGYTLISLDPEAEKTGMDYLPTDAFKPDPNMIVQRQENLMRAFEVPFARTYNPYGVRVAFSDIANFFGLSEDYSGNIKFKVDHYTEVEVVIYSIQAVVVATIFKGHLPPGSYQRTWTGRDENGRKLPPGDYIGEVRIKGENSYRKQIILR
;
A
#
# COMPACT_ATOMS: atom_id res chain seq x y z
N MET A 1 -72.34 -13.76 31.31
CA MET A 1 -71.67 -13.49 30.02
C MET A 1 -70.64 -12.39 30.22
N ILE A 2 -69.37 -12.74 30.14
CA ILE A 2 -68.19 -11.97 29.65
C ILE A 2 -66.99 -12.87 29.99
N ASN A 3 -66.39 -13.44 28.94
CA ASN A 3 -65.33 -14.44 29.02
C ASN A 3 -63.96 -13.78 29.26
N LYS A 4 -63.14 -14.50 30.03
CA LYS A 4 -61.68 -14.35 30.14
C LYS A 4 -61.00 -14.56 28.78
N ILE A 5 -59.81 -13.99 28.58
CA ILE A 5 -58.60 -14.52 27.90
C ILE A 5 -57.62 -13.34 27.80
N ALA A 6 -56.69 -13.22 28.75
CA ALA A 6 -55.31 -13.75 28.73
C ALA A 6 -54.34 -12.91 27.88
N ILE A 7 -53.46 -12.21 28.61
CA ILE A 7 -52.34 -11.39 28.14
C ILE A 7 -51.33 -12.31 27.44
N ILE A 8 -51.06 -12.05 26.16
CA ILE A 8 -49.99 -12.70 25.40
C ILE A 8 -48.82 -11.73 25.35
N LEU A 9 -47.80 -12.02 26.18
CA LEU A 9 -46.47 -11.43 26.13
C LEU A 9 -45.63 -12.35 25.21
N LEU A 10 -45.30 -11.89 24.01
CA LEU A 10 -44.48 -12.65 23.06
C LEU A 10 -43.15 -11.90 22.84
N LEU A 11 -42.14 -12.34 23.59
CA LEU A 11 -40.73 -12.06 23.38
C LEU A 11 -40.20 -12.96 22.25
N LEU A 12 -39.66 -12.37 21.18
CA LEU A 12 -38.57 -13.00 20.42
C LEU A 12 -37.66 -11.94 19.78
N PRO A 13 -36.33 -12.18 19.70
CA PRO A 13 -35.31 -11.20 19.37
C PRO A 13 -34.84 -11.31 17.91
N ALA A 14 -34.34 -10.22 17.33
CA ALA A 14 -33.46 -10.29 16.17
C ALA A 14 -32.57 -9.05 16.10
N ALA A 15 -31.34 -9.22 16.58
CA ALA A 15 -30.22 -8.38 16.20
C ALA A 15 -29.95 -8.54 14.70
N ILE A 16 -29.83 -7.43 13.98
CA ILE A 16 -29.01 -7.34 12.77
C ILE A 16 -28.24 -6.03 12.88
N LEU A 17 -27.13 -6.08 13.62
CA LEU A 17 -25.99 -5.22 13.33
C LEU A 17 -25.46 -5.69 11.96
N ALA A 18 -25.38 -4.78 10.99
CA ALA A 18 -24.65 -5.02 9.77
C ALA A 18 -23.16 -5.16 10.11
N GLN A 19 -22.71 -6.41 10.12
CA GLN A 19 -21.34 -6.85 10.22
C GLN A 19 -20.67 -6.59 8.86
N ASN A 20 -19.76 -5.60 8.81
CA ASN A 20 -18.82 -5.47 7.70
C ASN A 20 -17.74 -6.56 7.88
N ASP A 21 -18.01 -7.74 7.36
CA ASP A 21 -17.00 -8.78 7.16
C ASP A 21 -16.20 -8.45 5.89
N GLU A 22 -15.05 -7.80 6.07
CA GLU A 22 -13.98 -7.83 5.07
C GLU A 22 -13.34 -9.22 5.07
N SER A 23 -13.85 -10.12 4.23
CA SER A 23 -13.13 -11.34 3.86
C SER A 23 -13.26 -11.64 2.36
N GLY A 24 -12.13 -11.47 1.65
CA GLY A 24 -11.67 -12.40 0.64
C GLY A 24 -12.56 -12.70 -0.56
N THR A 25 -12.80 -11.71 -1.43
CA THR A 25 -13.02 -11.98 -2.85
C THR A 25 -12.20 -10.99 -3.67
N THR A 26 -11.20 -11.49 -4.42
CA THR A 26 -10.50 -10.72 -5.46
C THR A 26 -11.46 -10.48 -6.61
N ILE A 27 -12.42 -9.57 -6.39
CA ILE A 27 -13.16 -8.94 -7.46
C ILE A 27 -12.17 -7.96 -8.05
N LEU A 28 -11.72 -8.21 -9.28
CA LEU A 28 -11.09 -7.18 -10.09
C LEU A 28 -12.06 -6.01 -10.10
N LYS A 29 -11.79 -5.01 -9.25
CA LYS A 29 -12.56 -3.77 -9.18
C LYS A 29 -12.54 -3.24 -10.60
N LYS A 30 -13.67 -3.31 -11.31
CA LYS A 30 -13.78 -2.73 -12.65
C LYS A 30 -13.39 -1.28 -12.45
N LYS A 31 -12.22 -0.89 -12.98
CA LYS A 31 -11.72 0.48 -12.85
C LYS A 31 -12.85 1.38 -13.35
N ASP A 32 -13.39 2.21 -12.47
CA ASP A 32 -14.48 3.11 -12.82
C ASP A 32 -14.10 3.84 -14.12
N GLN A 33 -15.04 3.95 -15.05
CA GLN A 33 -14.83 4.72 -16.28
C GLN A 33 -14.75 6.18 -15.87
N GLN A 34 -13.55 6.63 -15.50
CA GLN A 34 -13.27 8.01 -15.11
C GLN A 34 -13.57 8.91 -16.30
N SER A 35 -14.33 9.98 -16.08
CA SER A 35 -14.48 11.04 -17.09
C SER A 35 -13.11 11.64 -17.38
N SER A 36 -12.88 12.03 -18.63
CA SER A 36 -11.68 12.76 -19.07
C SER A 36 -11.32 13.89 -18.11
N PHE A 37 -12.31 14.60 -17.54
CA PHE A 37 -12.10 15.67 -16.56
C PHE A 37 -11.48 15.19 -15.23
N GLU A 38 -11.89 14.03 -14.72
CA GLU A 38 -11.40 13.50 -13.43
C GLU A 38 -9.94 13.03 -13.53
N ILE A 39 -9.52 12.58 -14.71
CA ILE A 39 -8.13 12.19 -14.99
C ILE A 39 -7.22 13.43 -14.95
N PHE A 40 -7.70 14.57 -15.45
CA PHE A 40 -6.91 15.82 -15.53
C PHE A 40 -6.78 16.52 -14.19
N THR A 41 -7.84 16.54 -13.39
CA THR A 41 -7.90 17.32 -12.14
C THR A 41 -7.22 16.64 -10.96
N LYS A 42 -7.25 15.30 -10.91
CA LYS A 42 -6.75 14.53 -9.76
C LYS A 42 -5.22 14.52 -9.61
N GLU A 43 -4.47 14.62 -10.71
CA GLU A 43 -3.00 14.65 -10.67
C GLU A 43 -2.42 16.07 -10.58
N SER A 44 -3.17 17.09 -11.00
CA SER A 44 -2.71 18.48 -11.05
C SER A 44 -2.65 19.17 -9.67
N SER A 45 -3.38 18.68 -8.66
CA SER A 45 -3.52 19.40 -7.39
C SER A 45 -2.34 19.22 -6.43
N ASP A 46 -1.50 18.20 -6.62
CA ASP A 46 -0.61 17.70 -5.55
C ASP A 46 0.88 18.03 -5.72
N THR A 47 1.26 18.80 -6.74
CA THR A 47 2.67 19.20 -6.97
C THR A 47 2.82 20.71 -7.14
N LYS A 48 2.49 21.46 -6.09
CA LYS A 48 2.81 22.90 -6.01
C LYS A 48 4.23 23.09 -5.49
N ILE A 49 5.21 23.20 -6.39
CA ILE A 49 6.51 23.80 -6.09
C ILE A 49 6.32 25.33 -6.14
N PRO A 50 6.76 26.10 -5.13
CA PRO A 50 6.60 27.56 -5.14
C PRO A 50 7.31 28.18 -6.36
N GLY A 51 6.57 28.99 -7.13
CA GLY A 51 7.10 29.79 -8.26
C GLY A 51 6.74 29.31 -9.68
N VAL A 52 6.04 28.19 -9.86
CA VAL A 52 5.53 27.75 -11.17
C VAL A 52 4.07 27.36 -11.04
N GLU A 53 3.16 28.27 -11.41
CA GLU A 53 1.73 28.11 -11.13
C GLU A 53 0.99 27.15 -12.08
N LYS A 54 1.57 26.78 -13.23
CA LYS A 54 0.93 25.87 -14.19
C LYS A 54 1.97 25.00 -14.89
N ARG A 55 2.18 23.78 -14.40
CA ARG A 55 2.78 22.71 -15.20
C ARG A 55 1.64 21.89 -15.77
N THR A 56 1.62 21.71 -17.08
CA THR A 56 0.74 20.72 -17.71
C THR A 56 1.14 19.34 -17.21
N THR A 57 0.16 18.46 -16.94
CA THR A 57 0.49 17.07 -16.58
C THR A 57 0.90 16.30 -17.83
N GLU A 58 1.69 15.25 -17.67
CA GLU A 58 2.21 14.43 -18.78
C GLU A 58 1.07 13.82 -19.61
N ALA A 59 -0.07 13.56 -18.96
CA ALA A 59 -1.29 13.11 -19.62
C ALA A 59 -1.91 14.23 -20.48
N GLN A 60 -1.84 15.49 -20.06
CA GLN A 60 -2.37 16.63 -20.81
C GLN A 60 -1.55 16.88 -22.09
N ASP A 61 -0.22 16.87 -21.98
CA ASP A 61 0.68 17.07 -23.11
C ASP A 61 0.55 15.95 -24.15
N SER A 62 0.47 14.70 -23.68
CA SER A 62 0.29 13.53 -24.55
C SER A 62 -1.07 13.54 -25.24
N ALA A 63 -2.13 13.93 -24.51
CA ALA A 63 -3.48 14.01 -25.05
C ALA A 63 -3.63 15.13 -26.07
N TYR A 64 -3.01 16.29 -25.81
CA TYR A 64 -2.98 17.40 -26.77
C TYR A 64 -2.24 17.02 -28.05
N ALA A 65 -1.06 16.40 -27.94
CA ALA A 65 -0.31 15.91 -29.09
C ALA A 65 -1.09 14.87 -29.90
N GLN A 66 -1.84 13.99 -29.24
CA GLN A 66 -2.69 13.00 -29.89
C GLN A 66 -3.91 13.66 -30.57
N ALA A 67 -4.56 14.62 -29.91
CA ALA A 67 -5.67 15.39 -30.48
C ALA A 67 -5.27 16.14 -31.76
N MET A 68 -4.07 16.70 -31.80
CA MET A 68 -3.53 17.36 -33.00
C MET A 68 -3.24 16.40 -34.16
N ARG A 69 -2.95 15.12 -33.86
CA ARG A 69 -2.72 14.06 -34.87
C ARG A 69 -4.02 13.42 -35.35
N MET A 70 -5.06 13.41 -34.52
CA MET A 70 -6.38 12.95 -34.94
C MET A 70 -6.93 13.91 -36.00
N LYS A 71 -7.40 13.36 -37.13
CA LYS A 71 -8.13 14.12 -38.17
C LYS A 71 -9.54 14.47 -37.66
N LEU A 72 -9.61 15.24 -36.57
CA LEU A 72 -10.88 15.74 -36.05
C LEU A 72 -11.53 16.62 -37.12
N PRO A 73 -12.86 16.53 -37.33
CA PRO A 73 -13.58 17.45 -38.20
C PRO A 73 -13.24 18.90 -37.82
N ILE A 74 -13.01 19.78 -38.81
CA ILE A 74 -12.58 21.17 -38.59
C ILE A 74 -13.43 21.90 -37.53
N GLY A 75 -14.74 21.65 -37.48
CA GLY A 75 -15.63 22.26 -36.48
C GLY A 75 -15.32 21.83 -35.04
N LEU A 76 -14.90 20.58 -34.83
CA LEU A 76 -14.56 20.05 -33.51
C LEU A 76 -13.19 20.56 -33.04
N ARG A 77 -12.24 20.68 -33.97
CA ARG A 77 -10.93 21.29 -33.73
C ARG A 77 -11.04 22.79 -33.45
N LEU A 78 -11.80 23.53 -34.26
CA LEU A 78 -12.06 24.97 -34.05
C LEU A 78 -12.73 25.22 -32.71
N ARG A 79 -13.68 24.36 -32.30
CA ARG A 79 -14.30 24.44 -30.99
C ARG A 79 -13.27 24.21 -29.87
N TYR A 80 -12.39 23.22 -30.01
CA TYR A 80 -11.33 22.98 -29.03
C TYR A 80 -10.33 24.15 -28.96
N ASP A 81 -9.89 24.68 -30.10
CA ASP A 81 -9.00 25.84 -30.17
C ASP A 81 -9.68 27.09 -29.56
N LEU A 82 -10.97 27.32 -29.83
CA LEU A 82 -11.75 28.39 -29.22
C LEU A 82 -11.97 28.18 -27.72
N MET A 83 -12.14 26.95 -27.25
CA MET A 83 -12.17 26.66 -25.82
C MET A 83 -10.81 26.96 -25.20
N ASN A 84 -9.69 26.54 -25.81
CA ASN A 84 -8.33 26.81 -25.33
C ASN A 84 -7.97 28.30 -25.31
N ILE A 85 -8.42 29.06 -26.31
CA ILE A 85 -8.34 30.53 -26.33
C ILE A 85 -9.31 31.14 -25.29
N GLY A 86 -10.48 30.53 -25.09
CA GLY A 86 -11.39 30.87 -24.00
C GLY A 86 -10.76 30.63 -22.62
N TYR A 87 -9.96 29.57 -22.43
CA TYR A 87 -9.25 29.26 -21.18
C TYR A 87 -8.17 30.28 -20.81
N THR A 88 -7.64 31.05 -21.77
CA THR A 88 -6.73 32.17 -21.47
C THR A 88 -7.48 33.45 -21.10
N LEU A 89 -8.75 33.59 -21.49
CA LEU A 89 -9.59 34.77 -21.24
C LEU A 89 -10.60 34.60 -20.10
N ILE A 90 -11.01 33.37 -19.78
CA ILE A 90 -12.05 33.04 -18.82
C ILE A 90 -11.39 32.37 -17.62
N SER A 91 -11.21 33.14 -16.56
CA SER A 91 -10.97 32.58 -15.23
C SER A 91 -12.18 31.75 -14.80
N LEU A 92 -12.03 30.42 -14.87
CA LEU A 92 -12.54 29.43 -13.92
C LEU A 92 -14.07 29.35 -13.70
N ASP A 93 -14.80 28.73 -14.64
CA ASP A 93 -16.04 28.02 -14.29
C ASP A 93 -15.83 26.50 -14.50
N PRO A 94 -15.72 25.70 -13.41
CA PRO A 94 -15.44 24.26 -13.48
C PRO A 94 -16.48 23.45 -14.27
N GLU A 95 -17.72 23.92 -14.36
CA GLU A 95 -18.81 23.20 -15.04
C GLU A 95 -18.71 23.28 -16.58
N ALA A 96 -18.24 24.42 -17.09
CA ALA A 96 -17.98 24.61 -18.52
C ALA A 96 -16.83 23.71 -19.00
N GLU A 97 -15.84 23.47 -18.14
CA GLU A 97 -14.68 22.62 -18.41
C GLU A 97 -15.05 21.13 -18.52
N LYS A 98 -15.91 20.64 -17.61
CA LYS A 98 -16.43 19.28 -17.66
C LYS A 98 -17.19 19.01 -18.97
N THR A 99 -18.04 19.96 -19.37
CA THR A 99 -18.85 19.86 -20.59
C THR A 99 -17.99 19.76 -21.85
N GLY A 100 -16.85 20.45 -21.92
CA GLY A 100 -15.93 20.36 -23.06
C GLY A 100 -15.17 19.04 -23.15
N MET A 101 -14.72 18.54 -22.00
CA MET A 101 -13.88 17.35 -21.89
C MET A 101 -14.64 16.03 -22.12
N ASP A 102 -15.95 16.01 -21.86
CA ASP A 102 -16.81 14.85 -22.14
C ASP A 102 -16.94 14.53 -23.65
N TYR A 103 -16.58 15.46 -24.54
CA TYR A 103 -16.58 15.24 -26.00
C TYR A 103 -15.26 14.70 -26.56
N LEU A 104 -14.21 14.58 -25.74
CA LEU A 104 -12.94 14.01 -26.19
C LEU A 104 -13.03 12.48 -26.10
N PRO A 105 -12.74 11.75 -27.20
CA PRO A 105 -12.74 10.30 -27.15
C PRO A 105 -11.69 9.81 -26.15
N THR A 106 -12.02 8.80 -25.35
CA THR A 106 -11.12 8.26 -24.31
C THR A 106 -9.78 7.77 -24.86
N ASP A 107 -9.73 7.43 -26.15
CA ASP A 107 -8.51 7.03 -26.84
C ASP A 107 -7.52 8.18 -27.03
N ALA A 108 -7.99 9.44 -27.04
CA ALA A 108 -7.15 10.64 -27.09
C ALA A 108 -6.28 10.82 -25.85
N PHE A 109 -6.51 10.04 -24.80
CA PHE A 109 -5.78 10.11 -23.53
C PHE A 109 -4.85 8.91 -23.32
N LYS A 110 -4.75 8.02 -24.31
CA LYS A 110 -3.82 6.89 -24.26
C LYS A 110 -2.49 7.31 -24.88
N PRO A 111 -1.38 7.31 -24.14
CA PRO A 111 -0.10 7.66 -24.71
C PRO A 111 0.26 6.72 -25.87
N ASP A 112 0.80 7.29 -26.94
CA ASP A 112 1.33 6.55 -28.09
C ASP A 112 2.46 5.61 -27.62
N PRO A 113 2.49 4.33 -28.05
CA PRO A 113 3.60 3.42 -27.75
C PRO A 113 5.00 4.02 -27.95
N ASN A 114 5.18 4.84 -28.99
CA ASN A 114 6.46 5.51 -29.25
C ASN A 114 6.83 6.52 -28.15
N MET A 115 5.83 7.23 -27.61
CA MET A 115 6.01 8.20 -26.54
C MET A 115 6.36 7.53 -25.21
N ILE A 116 5.78 6.35 -24.95
CA ILE A 116 6.10 5.55 -23.76
C ILE A 116 7.57 5.13 -23.80
N VAL A 117 8.02 4.60 -24.94
CA VAL A 117 9.42 4.19 -25.14
C VAL A 117 10.36 5.39 -25.05
N GLN A 118 10.06 6.48 -25.75
CA GLN A 118 10.90 7.68 -25.72
C GLN A 118 11.02 8.28 -24.32
N ARG A 119 9.94 8.27 -23.54
CA ARG A 119 9.97 8.67 -22.14
C ARG A 119 10.87 7.77 -21.32
N GLN A 120 10.75 6.46 -21.49
CA GLN A 120 11.58 5.50 -20.79
C GLN A 120 13.07 5.71 -21.10
N GLU A 121 13.40 5.94 -22.37
CA GLU A 121 14.75 6.31 -22.83
C GLU A 121 15.23 7.62 -22.20
N ASN A 122 14.38 8.65 -22.16
CA ASN A 122 14.75 9.94 -21.56
C ASN A 122 14.99 9.82 -20.05
N LEU A 123 14.18 9.05 -19.33
CA LEU A 123 14.39 8.75 -17.92
C LEU A 123 15.69 7.99 -17.71
N MET A 124 16.00 7.01 -18.55
CA MET A 124 17.24 6.25 -18.49
C MET A 124 18.46 7.16 -18.69
N ARG A 125 18.43 8.03 -19.71
CA ARG A 125 19.49 9.00 -20.00
C ARG A 125 19.64 10.06 -18.91
N ALA A 126 18.57 10.43 -18.22
CA ALA A 126 18.64 11.38 -17.11
C ALA A 126 19.49 10.86 -15.93
N PHE A 127 19.62 9.54 -15.79
CA PHE A 127 20.49 8.90 -14.79
C PHE A 127 21.85 8.46 -15.37
N GLU A 128 22.14 8.81 -16.62
CA GLU A 128 23.41 8.50 -17.27
C GLU A 128 24.46 9.56 -16.90
N VAL A 129 25.59 9.12 -16.33
CA VAL A 129 26.74 9.98 -16.06
C VAL A 129 27.82 9.62 -17.08
N PRO A 130 28.34 10.59 -17.85
CA PRO A 130 29.42 10.34 -18.79
C PRO A 130 30.59 9.60 -18.14
N PHE A 131 31.11 8.57 -18.81
CA PHE A 131 32.22 7.72 -18.35
C PHE A 131 31.94 6.84 -17.12
N ALA A 132 30.72 6.82 -16.57
CA ALA A 132 30.32 5.91 -15.51
C ALA A 132 29.24 4.93 -16.01
N ARG A 133 29.43 3.63 -15.75
CA ARG A 133 28.40 2.62 -16.04
C ARG A 133 27.30 2.68 -14.97
N THR A 134 26.36 3.61 -15.08
CA THR A 134 25.25 3.75 -14.13
C THR A 134 24.09 2.79 -14.42
N TYR A 135 24.01 2.24 -15.63
CA TYR A 135 23.00 1.28 -16.03
C TYR A 135 23.63 -0.06 -16.46
N ASN A 136 23.22 -1.15 -15.80
CA ASN A 136 23.52 -2.50 -16.24
C ASN A 136 22.20 -3.26 -16.46
N PRO A 137 21.73 -3.43 -17.71
CA PRO A 137 20.47 -4.12 -18.00
C PRO A 137 20.46 -5.59 -17.57
N TYR A 138 21.66 -6.18 -17.45
CA TYR A 138 21.86 -7.58 -17.02
C TYR A 138 22.46 -7.66 -15.60
N GLY A 139 22.47 -6.56 -14.86
CA GLY A 139 23.00 -6.51 -13.51
C GLY A 139 22.00 -7.06 -12.50
N VAL A 140 22.45 -7.96 -11.63
CA VAL A 140 21.68 -8.39 -10.46
C VAL A 140 21.54 -7.19 -9.53
N ARG A 141 20.30 -6.75 -9.29
CA ARG A 141 19.98 -5.73 -8.28
C ARG A 141 19.80 -6.43 -6.94
N VAL A 142 20.81 -6.34 -6.08
CA VAL A 142 20.75 -6.86 -4.71
C VAL A 142 20.43 -5.70 -3.78
N ALA A 143 19.44 -5.84 -2.90
CA ALA A 143 19.16 -4.79 -1.92
C ALA A 143 20.26 -4.78 -0.84
N PHE A 144 20.56 -3.60 -0.31
CA PHE A 144 21.54 -3.49 0.79
C PHE A 144 21.15 -4.32 2.03
N SER A 145 19.85 -4.54 2.25
CA SER A 145 19.34 -5.46 3.28
C SER A 145 19.78 -6.89 3.06
N ASP A 146 19.81 -7.36 1.81
CA ASP A 146 20.16 -8.74 1.48
C ASP A 146 21.66 -8.97 1.67
N ILE A 147 22.47 -7.96 1.30
CA ILE A 147 23.90 -7.93 1.56
C ILE A 147 24.16 -7.96 3.07
N ALA A 148 23.47 -7.11 3.83
CA ALA A 148 23.62 -7.04 5.28
C ALA A 148 23.18 -8.34 5.97
N ASN A 149 22.10 -8.97 5.53
CA ASN A 149 21.67 -10.29 6.01
C ASN A 149 22.70 -11.37 5.68
N PHE A 150 23.27 -11.37 4.46
CA PHE A 150 24.28 -12.34 4.05
C PHE A 150 25.55 -12.24 4.90
N PHE A 151 26.01 -11.03 5.20
CA PHE A 151 27.18 -10.80 6.06
C PHE A 151 26.87 -10.82 7.56
N GLY A 152 25.62 -11.06 7.96
CA GLY A 152 25.20 -11.03 9.37
C GLY A 152 25.30 -9.65 10.02
N LEU A 153 25.34 -8.58 9.22
CA LEU A 153 25.35 -7.19 9.68
C LEU A 153 23.93 -6.66 9.97
N SER A 154 22.91 -7.39 9.51
CA SER A 154 21.51 -7.09 9.78
C SER A 154 20.99 -7.99 10.89
N GLU A 155 20.51 -7.37 11.95
CA GLU A 155 19.79 -8.04 13.03
C GLU A 155 18.34 -8.32 12.59
N ASP A 156 17.85 -9.55 12.80
CA ASP A 156 16.46 -9.90 12.54
C ASP A 156 15.57 -9.44 13.71
N TYR A 157 14.80 -8.36 13.53
CA TYR A 157 13.85 -7.86 14.54
C TYR A 157 12.46 -8.49 14.45
N SER A 158 12.27 -9.54 13.65
CA SER A 158 10.96 -10.20 13.53
C SER A 158 10.60 -11.00 14.78
N GLY A 159 9.30 -11.20 14.99
CA GLY A 159 8.77 -12.05 16.06
C GLY A 159 9.07 -13.55 15.90
N ASN A 160 9.91 -13.95 14.93
CA ASN A 160 10.34 -15.34 14.74
C ASN A 160 11.54 -15.65 15.63
N ILE A 161 11.31 -16.44 16.68
CA ILE A 161 12.33 -16.83 17.66
C ILE A 161 12.76 -18.26 17.32
N LYS A 162 14.02 -18.42 16.92
CA LYS A 162 14.63 -19.73 16.63
C LYS A 162 15.57 -20.11 17.76
N PHE A 163 15.49 -21.34 18.24
CA PHE A 163 16.36 -21.85 19.30
C PHE A 163 16.59 -23.35 19.12
N LYS A 164 17.66 -23.85 19.72
CA LYS A 164 18.01 -25.27 19.74
C LYS A 164 17.94 -25.77 21.17
N VAL A 165 17.48 -27.00 21.33
CA VAL A 165 17.43 -27.72 22.59
C VAL A 165 18.34 -28.93 22.46
N ASP A 166 19.32 -29.09 23.35
CA ASP A 166 20.32 -30.16 23.25
C ASP A 166 19.91 -31.45 24.01
N HIS A 167 19.01 -31.36 24.99
CA HIS A 167 18.51 -32.50 25.77
C HIS A 167 17.04 -32.30 26.17
N TYR A 168 16.34 -33.38 26.54
CA TYR A 168 14.94 -33.27 26.95
C TYR A 168 14.81 -32.43 28.23
N THR A 169 14.29 -31.22 28.12
CA THR A 169 14.25 -30.24 29.21
C THR A 169 13.05 -29.31 29.09
N GLU A 170 12.79 -28.58 30.18
CA GLU A 170 11.75 -27.56 30.25
C GLU A 170 12.21 -26.28 29.56
N VAL A 171 11.36 -25.78 28.65
CA VAL A 171 11.59 -24.58 27.86
C VAL A 171 10.42 -23.62 28.05
N GLU A 172 10.75 -22.35 28.31
CA GLU A 172 9.79 -21.25 28.41
C GLU A 172 10.18 -20.14 27.43
N VAL A 173 9.24 -19.68 26.61
CA VAL A 173 9.43 -18.58 25.66
C VAL A 173 8.50 -17.45 26.07
N VAL A 174 9.09 -16.37 26.57
CA VAL A 174 8.38 -15.23 27.16
C VAL A 174 8.70 -13.95 26.40
N ILE A 175 7.71 -13.09 26.22
CA ILE A 175 7.86 -11.77 25.62
C ILE A 175 7.71 -10.72 26.70
N TYR A 176 8.65 -9.79 26.72
CA TYR A 176 8.73 -8.65 27.62
C TYR A 176 8.51 -7.34 26.87
N SER A 177 7.90 -6.36 27.53
CA SER A 177 8.00 -4.95 27.12
C SER A 177 9.38 -4.38 27.47
N ILE A 178 9.71 -3.19 26.95
CA ILE A 178 10.93 -2.46 27.34
C ILE A 178 11.02 -2.17 28.84
N GLN A 179 9.88 -2.14 29.55
CA GLN A 179 9.82 -1.96 31.01
C GLN A 179 10.00 -3.29 31.76
N ALA A 180 10.44 -4.36 31.08
CA ALA A 180 10.61 -5.70 31.63
C ALA A 180 9.32 -6.34 32.18
N VAL A 181 8.15 -5.91 31.68
CA VAL A 181 6.85 -6.50 32.04
C VAL A 181 6.56 -7.65 31.07
N VAL A 182 6.16 -8.82 31.59
CA VAL A 182 5.71 -9.94 30.77
C VAL A 182 4.41 -9.55 30.07
N VAL A 183 4.42 -9.57 28.73
CA VAL A 183 3.22 -9.28 27.92
C VAL A 183 2.58 -10.53 27.33
N ALA A 184 3.38 -11.57 27.06
CA ALA A 184 2.89 -12.83 26.53
C ALA A 184 3.84 -14.00 26.80
N THR A 185 3.29 -15.14 27.19
CA THR A 185 4.00 -16.43 27.20
C THR A 185 3.64 -17.23 25.94
N ILE A 186 4.59 -17.41 25.02
CA ILE A 186 4.34 -18.08 23.73
C ILE A 186 4.34 -19.60 23.90
N PHE A 187 5.21 -20.11 24.77
CA PHE A 187 5.34 -21.53 25.00
C PHE A 187 5.89 -21.79 26.39
N LYS A 188 5.37 -22.83 27.05
CA LYS A 188 5.88 -23.35 28.31
C LYS A 188 5.66 -24.85 28.34
N GLY A 189 6.74 -25.63 28.46
CA GLY A 189 6.65 -27.09 28.53
C GLY A 189 7.97 -27.78 28.25
N HIS A 190 7.94 -29.11 28.15
CA HIS A 190 9.13 -29.90 27.86
C HIS A 190 9.29 -30.14 26.35
N LEU A 191 10.51 -30.04 25.84
CA LEU A 191 10.83 -30.29 24.44
C LEU A 191 11.96 -31.32 24.32
N PRO A 192 11.85 -32.30 23.40
CA PRO A 192 12.97 -33.19 23.07
C PRO A 192 14.08 -32.44 22.34
N PRO A 193 15.30 -33.01 22.26
CA PRO A 193 16.40 -32.38 21.56
C PRO A 193 16.08 -32.13 20.09
N GLY A 194 16.38 -30.93 19.60
CA GLY A 194 16.04 -30.50 18.24
C GLY A 194 16.09 -28.99 18.06
N SER A 195 15.84 -28.54 16.82
CA SER A 195 15.71 -27.11 16.48
C SER A 195 14.23 -26.72 16.41
N TYR A 196 13.87 -25.65 17.09
CA TYR A 196 12.50 -25.15 17.16
C TYR A 196 12.41 -23.70 16.73
N GLN A 197 11.25 -23.37 16.18
CA GLN A 197 10.86 -22.00 15.88
C GLN A 197 9.53 -21.72 16.58
N ARG A 198 9.41 -20.52 17.16
CA ARG A 198 8.17 -19.96 17.71
C ARG A 198 7.98 -18.58 17.14
N THR A 199 6.76 -18.26 16.73
CA THR A 199 6.43 -16.98 16.12
C THR A 199 5.45 -16.23 17.00
N TRP A 200 5.80 -15.00 17.35
CA TRP A 200 4.92 -14.09 18.05
C TRP A 200 4.17 -13.20 17.06
N THR A 201 2.87 -13.07 17.25
CA THR A 201 2.00 -12.25 16.38
C THR A 201 1.81 -10.81 16.86
N GLY A 202 2.53 -10.37 17.89
CA GLY A 202 2.34 -9.03 18.48
C GLY A 202 1.07 -8.90 19.32
N ARG A 203 0.61 -10.00 19.92
CA ARG A 203 -0.60 -10.07 20.76
C ARG A 203 -0.25 -10.45 22.18
N ASP A 204 -1.04 -9.97 23.14
CA ASP A 204 -0.96 -10.37 24.55
C ASP A 204 -1.59 -11.75 24.79
N GLU A 205 -1.55 -12.24 26.03
CA GLU A 205 -2.18 -13.52 26.42
C GLU A 205 -3.70 -13.54 26.26
N ASN A 206 -4.34 -12.36 26.23
CA ASN A 206 -5.78 -12.19 26.01
C ASN A 206 -6.14 -12.04 24.53
N GLY A 207 -5.16 -12.17 23.62
CA GLY A 207 -5.32 -12.02 22.18
C GLY A 207 -5.46 -10.56 21.69
N ARG A 208 -5.31 -9.57 22.56
CA ARG A 208 -5.35 -8.14 22.23
C ARG A 208 -4.09 -7.74 21.48
N LYS A 209 -4.23 -6.88 20.49
CA LYS A 209 -3.09 -6.35 19.73
C LYS A 209 -2.34 -5.34 20.59
N LEU A 210 -1.03 -5.53 20.69
CA LEU A 210 -0.15 -4.61 21.43
C LEU A 210 0.24 -3.42 20.55
N PRO A 211 0.57 -2.27 21.16
CA PRO A 211 1.00 -1.08 20.42
C PRO A 211 2.34 -1.35 19.69
N PRO A 212 2.57 -0.69 18.54
CA PRO A 212 3.87 -0.76 17.86
C PRO A 212 4.97 -0.24 18.79
N GLY A 213 6.13 -0.88 18.77
CA GLY A 213 7.23 -0.59 19.68
C GLY A 213 8.22 -1.73 19.82
N ASP A 214 9.18 -1.52 20.71
CA ASP A 214 10.21 -2.49 21.05
C ASP A 214 9.73 -3.50 22.10
N TYR A 215 10.08 -4.77 21.88
CA TYR A 215 9.81 -5.88 22.78
C TYR A 215 11.04 -6.79 22.83
N ILE A 216 11.14 -7.60 23.88
CA ILE A 216 12.24 -8.54 24.07
C ILE A 216 11.67 -9.94 24.22
N GLY A 217 12.06 -10.86 23.34
CA GLY A 217 11.79 -12.29 23.50
C GLY A 217 12.92 -12.96 24.26
N GLU A 218 12.60 -13.65 25.34
CA GLU A 218 13.53 -14.47 26.12
C GLU A 218 13.14 -15.95 26.00
N VAL A 219 14.11 -16.79 25.64
CA VAL A 219 14.00 -18.24 25.67
C VAL A 219 14.78 -18.74 26.87
N ARG A 220 14.09 -19.37 27.80
CA ARG A 220 14.66 -19.98 29.02
C ARG A 220 14.66 -21.48 28.83
N ILE A 221 15.85 -22.06 28.82
CA ILE A 221 16.06 -23.50 28.76
C ILE A 221 16.64 -23.91 30.11
N LYS A 222 15.96 -24.80 30.82
CA LYS A 222 16.37 -25.20 32.16
C LYS A 222 17.73 -25.92 32.10
N GLY A 223 18.73 -25.34 32.76
CA GLY A 223 20.11 -25.86 32.80
C GLY A 223 21.07 -25.19 31.81
N GLU A 224 20.58 -24.28 30.96
CA GLU A 224 21.39 -23.54 29.99
C GLU A 224 21.21 -22.02 30.15
N ASN A 225 22.03 -21.23 29.46
CA ASN A 225 21.91 -19.77 29.46
C ASN A 225 20.65 -19.34 28.70
N SER A 226 19.95 -18.33 29.21
CA SER A 226 18.80 -17.74 28.52
C SER A 226 19.23 -17.01 27.25
N TYR A 227 18.53 -17.24 26.14
CA TYR A 227 18.72 -16.52 24.89
C TYR A 227 17.74 -15.34 24.80
N ARG A 228 18.21 -14.17 24.38
CA ARG A 228 17.39 -12.96 24.22
C ARG A 228 17.45 -12.44 22.81
N LYS A 229 16.31 -11.97 22.32
CA LYS A 229 16.15 -11.38 20.98
C LYS A 229 15.30 -10.12 21.06
N GLN A 230 15.74 -9.03 20.44
CA GLN A 230 14.92 -7.83 20.28
C GLN A 230 13.89 -8.04 19.15
N ILE A 231 12.67 -7.57 19.38
CA ILE A 231 11.56 -7.65 18.44
C ILE A 231 10.97 -6.26 18.26
N ILE A 232 10.80 -5.83 17.01
CA ILE A 232 10.19 -4.52 16.68
C ILE A 232 8.83 -4.77 16.03
N LEU A 233 7.77 -4.33 16.68
CA LEU A 233 6.42 -4.35 16.13
C LEU A 233 6.16 -3.03 15.38
N ARG A 234 5.84 -3.12 14.09
CA ARG A 234 5.53 -1.98 13.20
C ARG A 234 4.02 -1.81 13.01
#